data_AF-A0A177AV48-F1
#
_entry.id   AF-A0A177AV48-F1
#
_cell.length_a   1.000
_cell.length_b   1.000
_cell.length_c   1.000
_cell.angle_alpha   90.00
_cell.angle_beta   90.00
_cell.angle_gamma   90.00
#
_symmetry.space_group_name_H-M   'P 1'
#
loop_
_entity.id
_entity.type
_entity.pdbx_description
1 polymer ?
#
loop_
_entity_poly.entity_id
_entity_poly.type
_entity_poly.pdbx_seq_one_letter_code
_entity_poly.pdbx_strand_id
1 'polypeptide(L)'
;MTKSKTLALVIVLNISSLIHEYIIALTFGFFVPILMISYSFFGAIMAILPELRYGNIMVLGSFMFGINFFLTFYSLEYIQREKMIGLYDGYLNYIVPYIVH
;
A
#
# COMPACT_ATOMS: atom_id res chain seq x y z
N MET A 1 -15.07 -16.78 -13.72
CA MET A 1 -15.70 -16.19 -12.51
C MET A 1 -17.05 -15.59 -12.89
N THR A 2 -18.12 -15.83 -12.12
CA THR A 2 -19.40 -15.12 -12.29
C THR A 2 -19.22 -13.66 -11.88
N LYS A 3 -19.90 -12.71 -12.54
CA LYS A 3 -19.75 -11.25 -12.28
C LYS A 3 -19.85 -10.88 -10.79
N SER A 4 -20.67 -11.60 -10.02
CA SER A 4 -20.82 -11.42 -8.56
C SER A 4 -19.57 -11.75 -7.74
N LYS A 5 -18.80 -12.77 -8.14
CA LYS A 5 -17.58 -13.20 -7.42
C LYS A 5 -16.43 -12.22 -7.61
N THR A 6 -16.29 -11.66 -8.81
CA THR A 6 -15.29 -10.62 -9.08
C THR A 6 -15.59 -9.35 -8.32
N LEU A 7 -16.87 -8.93 -8.27
CA LEU A 7 -17.28 -7.75 -7.52
C LEU A 7 -17.04 -7.93 -6.01
N ALA A 8 -17.40 -9.09 -5.46
CA ALA A 8 -17.13 -9.42 -4.07
C ALA A 8 -15.62 -9.40 -3.75
N LEU A 9 -14.78 -9.95 -4.64
CA LEU A 9 -13.33 -9.95 -4.48
C LEU A 9 -12.75 -8.53 -4.47
N VAL A 10 -13.19 -7.66 -5.39
CA VAL A 10 -12.76 -6.25 -5.42
C VAL A 10 -13.19 -5.49 -4.16
N ILE A 11 -14.41 -5.72 -3.67
CA ILE A 11 -14.90 -5.08 -2.44
C ILE A 11 -14.06 -5.51 -1.24
N VAL A 12 -13.83 -6.82 -1.08
CA VAL A 12 -13.03 -7.35 0.04
C VAL A 12 -11.59 -6.84 -0.02
N LEU A 13 -10.97 -6.78 -1.20
CA LEU A 13 -9.62 -6.23 -1.36
C LEU A 13 -9.55 -4.76 -0.99
N ASN A 14 -10.55 -3.94 -1.35
CA ASN A 14 -10.58 -2.53 -0.97
C ASN A 14 -10.82 -2.31 0.53
N ILE A 15 -11.70 -3.10 1.15
CA ILE A 15 -11.91 -3.03 2.60
C ILE A 15 -10.62 -3.42 3.33
N SER A 16 -9.94 -4.47 2.85
CA SER A 16 -8.66 -4.92 3.40
C SER A 16 -7.58 -3.83 3.27
N SER A 17 -7.44 -3.22 2.09
CA SER A 17 -6.43 -2.18 1.85
C SER A 17 -6.65 -0.94 2.72
N LEU A 18 -7.91 -0.55 2.95
CA LEU A 18 -8.27 0.52 3.88
C LEU A 18 -7.85 0.21 5.32
N ILE A 19 -8.08 -1.02 5.79
CA ILE A 19 -7.72 -1.42 7.15
C ILE A 19 -6.20 -1.45 7.31
N HIS A 20 -5.46 -1.98 6.34
CA HIS A 20 -4.00 -1.99 6.39
C HIS A 20 -3.41 -0.57 6.42
N GLU A 21 -3.92 0.32 5.57
CA GLU A 21 -3.50 1.73 5.57
C GLU A 21 -3.86 2.42 6.90
N TYR A 22 -5.04 2.14 7.46
CA TYR A 22 -5.47 2.68 8.75
C TYR A 22 -4.54 2.28 9.91
N ILE A 23 -4.14 1.01 9.97
CA ILE A 23 -3.21 0.52 11.00
C ILE A 23 -1.85 1.23 10.88
N ILE A 24 -1.33 1.36 9.65
CA ILE A 24 -0.05 2.03 9.40
C ILE A 24 -0.15 3.51 9.78
N ALA A 25 -1.23 4.18 9.37
CA ALA A 25 -1.44 5.59 9.67
C ALA A 25 -1.56 5.86 11.18
N LEU A 26 -2.20 4.97 11.92
CA LEU A 26 -2.22 5.03 13.39
C LEU A 26 -0.85 4.79 14.01
N THR A 27 -0.05 3.88 13.43
CA THR A 27 1.26 3.51 14.00
C THR A 27 2.29 4.62 13.82
N PHE A 28 2.32 5.24 12.64
CA PHE A 28 3.32 6.26 12.31
C PHE A 28 2.83 7.70 12.50
N GLY A 29 1.52 7.92 12.63
CA GLY A 29 0.94 9.26 12.80
C GLY A 29 0.90 10.09 11.52
N PHE A 30 1.01 9.47 10.34
CA PHE A 30 0.87 10.11 9.03
C PHE A 30 0.16 9.18 8.04
N PHE A 31 -0.50 9.74 7.03
CA PHE A 31 -1.24 8.97 6.03
C PHE A 31 -0.61 9.08 4.64
N VAL A 32 -0.07 7.97 4.14
CA VAL A 32 0.60 7.90 2.83
C VAL A 32 0.03 6.69 2.08
N PRO A 33 -0.97 6.90 1.19
CA PRO A 33 -1.85 5.84 0.65
C PRO A 33 -1.19 4.91 -0.38
N ILE A 34 0.13 4.72 -0.30
CA ILE A 34 0.91 3.88 -1.21
C ILE A 34 0.46 2.43 -1.10
N LEU A 35 0.29 1.91 0.12
CA LEU A 35 -0.14 0.53 0.32
C LEU A 35 -1.59 0.36 -0.12
N MET A 36 -2.47 1.31 0.20
CA MET A 36 -3.87 1.26 -0.25
C MET A 36 -3.99 1.14 -1.78
N ILE A 37 -3.34 2.03 -2.53
CA ILE A 37 -3.43 2.06 -4.00
C ILE A 37 -2.83 0.81 -4.62
N SER A 38 -1.64 0.43 -4.17
CA SER A 38 -0.93 -0.73 -4.71
C SER A 38 -1.63 -2.05 -4.39
N TYR A 39 -2.13 -2.23 -3.16
CA TYR A 39 -2.84 -3.46 -2.77
C TYR A 39 -4.16 -3.61 -3.53
N SER A 40 -4.93 -2.52 -3.70
CA SER A 40 -6.19 -2.57 -4.47
C SER A 40 -5.93 -2.84 -5.96
N PHE A 41 -4.92 -2.24 -6.58
CA PHE A 41 -4.64 -2.41 -8.01
C PHE A 41 -3.92 -3.74 -8.31
N PHE A 42 -2.78 -3.98 -7.68
CA PHE A 42 -1.98 -5.20 -7.91
C PHE A 42 -2.65 -6.44 -7.33
N GLY A 43 -3.39 -6.32 -6.22
CA GLY A 43 -4.14 -7.45 -5.65
C GLY A 43 -5.21 -7.99 -6.59
N ALA A 44 -5.93 -7.10 -7.31
CA ALA A 44 -6.93 -7.52 -8.30
C ALA A 44 -6.28 -8.22 -9.51
N ILE A 45 -5.13 -7.72 -9.97
CA ILE A 45 -4.36 -8.32 -11.06
C ILE A 45 -3.84 -9.70 -10.63
N MET A 46 -3.18 -9.78 -9.47
CA MET A 46 -2.58 -11.03 -8.95
C MET A 46 -3.61 -12.12 -8.65
N ALA A 47 -4.88 -11.79 -8.46
CA ALA A 47 -5.94 -12.79 -8.30
C ALA A 47 -6.22 -13.61 -9.58
N ILE A 48 -5.77 -13.14 -10.75
CA ILE A 48 -6.05 -13.76 -12.06
C ILE A 48 -4.81 -14.51 -12.59
N LEU A 49 -3.60 -14.12 -12.17
CA LEU A 49 -2.33 -14.73 -12.61
C LEU A 49 -2.03 -16.18 -12.19
N PRO A 50 -2.60 -16.79 -11.12
CA PRO A 50 -2.18 -18.12 -10.67
C PRO A 50 -2.42 -19.24 -11.69
N GLU A 51 -3.33 -19.04 -12.64
CA GLU A 51 -3.63 -20.01 -13.69
C GLU A 51 -2.56 -20.07 -14.80
N LEU A 52 -1.57 -19.17 -14.77
CA LEU A 52 -0.47 -19.13 -15.74
C LEU A 52 0.67 -20.10 -15.36
N ARG A 53 1.40 -20.60 -16.37
CA ARG A 53 2.50 -21.56 -16.23
C ARG A 53 3.60 -21.15 -15.22
N TYR A 54 3.79 -19.85 -15.01
CA TYR A 54 4.74 -19.27 -14.05
C TYR A 54 4.04 -18.40 -12.98
N GLY A 55 2.73 -18.52 -12.83
CA GLY A 55 1.91 -17.67 -11.98
C GLY A 55 2.35 -17.65 -10.52
N ASN A 56 2.74 -18.81 -9.96
CA ASN A 56 3.20 -18.90 -8.58
C ASN A 56 4.51 -18.13 -8.32
N ILE A 57 5.47 -18.20 -9.25
CA ILE A 57 6.74 -17.46 -9.15
C ILE A 57 6.48 -15.96 -9.28
N MET A 58 5.56 -15.55 -10.16
CA MET A 58 5.17 -14.15 -10.31
C MET A 58 4.50 -13.61 -9.05
N VAL A 59 3.54 -14.34 -8.47
CA VAL A 59 2.87 -13.94 -7.22
C VAL A 59 3.89 -13.84 -6.09
N LEU A 60 4.77 -14.83 -5.93
CA LEU A 60 5.80 -14.81 -4.89
C LEU A 60 6.80 -13.66 -5.10
N GLY A 61 7.25 -13.45 -6.34
CA GLY A 61 8.16 -12.36 -6.69
C GLY A 61 7.55 -10.99 -6.41
N SER A 62 6.28 -10.79 -6.78
CA SER A 62 5.56 -9.54 -6.50
C SER A 62 5.29 -9.33 -5.02
N PHE A 63 5.04 -10.40 -4.25
CA PHE A 63 4.90 -10.30 -2.80
C PHE A 63 6.21 -9.87 -2.14
N MET A 64 7.33 -10.50 -2.50
CA MET A 64 8.66 -10.12 -1.98
C MET A 64 9.00 -8.69 -2.38
N PHE A 65 8.77 -8.30 -3.63
CA PHE A 65 9.01 -6.94 -4.08
C PHE A 65 8.12 -5.93 -3.34
N GLY A 66 6.83 -6.21 -3.20
CA GLY A 66 5.87 -5.34 -2.53
C GLY A 66 6.25 -5.05 -1.08
N ILE A 67 6.61 -6.08 -0.29
CA ILE A 67 7.03 -5.89 1.10
C ILE A 67 8.25 -4.97 1.20
N ASN A 68 9.28 -5.23 0.39
CA ASN A 68 10.51 -4.43 0.41
C ASN A 68 10.27 -3.00 -0.06
N PHE A 69 9.39 -2.82 -1.06
CA PHE A 69 8.97 -1.52 -1.55
C PHE A 69 8.28 -0.72 -0.43
N PHE A 70 7.29 -1.29 0.25
CA PHE A 70 6.60 -0.60 1.34
C PHE A 70 7.55 -0.30 2.50
N LEU A 71 8.35 -1.27 2.94
CA LEU A 71 9.31 -1.08 4.02
C LEU A 71 10.25 0.10 3.73
N THR A 72 10.78 0.18 2.52
CA THR A 72 11.69 1.26 2.12
C THR A 72 10.98 2.62 2.10
N PHE A 73 9.82 2.72 1.45
CA PHE A 73 9.08 3.97 1.35
C PHE A 73 8.63 4.51 2.72
N TYR A 74 8.03 3.67 3.56
CA TYR A 74 7.59 4.10 4.89
C TYR A 74 8.78 4.45 5.80
N SER A 75 9.90 3.72 5.70
CA SER A 75 11.10 4.05 6.48
C SER A 75 11.74 5.37 6.04
N LEU A 76 11.84 5.62 4.73
CA LEU A 76 12.37 6.88 4.21
C LEU A 76 11.50 8.07 4.61
N GLU A 77 10.18 7.93 4.48
CA GLU A 77 9.21 8.95 4.88
C GLU A 77 9.33 9.27 6.38
N TYR A 78 9.44 8.25 7.23
CA TYR A 78 9.62 8.42 8.67
C TYR A 78 10.92 9.17 9.00
N ILE A 79 12.05 8.74 8.42
CA ILE A 79 13.36 9.37 8.65
C ILE A 79 13.35 10.83 8.17
N GLN A 80 12.71 11.13 7.04
CA GLN A 80 12.64 12.49 6.52
C GLN A 80 11.80 13.40 7.41
N ARG A 81 10.67 12.91 7.94
CA ARG A 81 9.85 13.65 8.91
C ARG A 81 10.62 14.00 10.17
N GLU A 82 11.45 13.09 10.66
CA GLU A 82 12.29 13.33 11.82
C GLU A 82 13.38 14.39 11.53
N LYS A 83 13.89 14.45 10.30
CA LYS A 83 14.87 15.47 9.90
C LYS A 83 14.27 16.86 9.70
N MET A 84 13.05 16.91 9.17
CA MET A 84 12.36 18.15 8.77
C MET A 84 11.22 18.51 9.73
N ILE A 85 11.49 18.42 11.04
CA ILE A 85 10.53 18.79 12.08
C ILE A 85 10.15 20.27 11.92
N GLY A 86 8.86 20.54 11.69
CA GLY A 86 8.32 21.89 11.54
C GLY A 86 8.19 22.40 10.09
N LEU A 87 8.43 21.56 9.07
CA LEU A 87 8.25 21.98 7.66
C LEU A 87 6.78 22.25 7.28
N TYR A 88 5.84 21.55 7.91
CA TYR A 88 4.40 21.69 7.69
C TYR A 88 3.67 21.90 9.02
N ASP A 89 2.77 22.89 9.04
CA ASP A 89 1.94 23.20 10.19
C ASP A 89 0.55 22.53 10.09
N GLY A 90 0.05 22.06 11.25
CA GLY A 90 -1.31 21.53 11.39
C GLY A 90 -1.58 20.25 10.59
N TYR A 91 -2.76 20.19 9.94
CA TYR A 91 -3.22 19.00 9.20
C TYR A 91 -2.40 18.66 7.97
N LEU A 92 -1.64 19.62 7.43
CA LEU A 92 -0.80 19.39 6.24
C LEU A 92 0.35 18.42 6.53
N ASN A 93 0.85 18.42 7.75
CA ASN A 93 1.87 17.46 8.18
C ASN A 93 1.36 16.01 8.06
N TYR A 94 0.07 15.78 8.26
CA TYR A 94 -0.50 14.43 8.23
C TYR A 94 -0.62 13.83 6.81
N ILE A 95 -0.85 14.66 5.79
CA ILE A 95 -1.22 14.21 4.43
C ILE A 95 -0.05 14.35 3.44
N VAL A 96 0.80 15.37 3.61
CA VAL A 96 1.84 15.66 2.62
C VAL A 96 3.07 14.78 2.89
N PRO A 97 3.52 14.00 1.89
CA PRO A 97 4.72 13.19 2.05
C PRO A 97 5.97 14.06 2.00
N TYR A 98 6.90 13.80 2.92
CA TYR A 98 8.17 14.51 3.01
C TYR A 98 9.18 14.03 1.98
N ILE A 99 9.07 12.78 1.50
CA ILE A 99 10.01 12.15 0.57
C ILE A 99 10.26 12.91 -0.76
N VAL A 100 9.45 13.91 -1.08
CA VAL A 100 9.53 14.72 -2.30
C VAL A 100 10.43 15.97 -2.13
N HIS A 101 10.85 16.29 -0.90
CA HIS A 101 11.74 17.41 -0.58
C HIS A 101 13.20 16.97 -0.43
#